data_AF-A0A0M0EC22-F1
#
_entry.id   AF-A0A0M0EC22-F1
#
_cell.length_a   1.000
_cell.length_b   1.000
_cell.length_c   1.000
_cell.angle_alpha   90.00
_cell.angle_beta   90.00
_cell.angle_gamma   90.00
#
_symmetry.space_group_name_H-M   'P 1'
#
loop_
_entity.id
_entity.type
_entity.pdbx_description
1 polymer ?
#
loop_
_entity_poly.entity_id
_entity_poly.type
_entity_poly.pdbx_seq_one_letter_code
_entity_poly.pdbx_strand_id
1 'polypeptide(L)'
;MGKCPTRDTMSSVVIAATEHMLAQTGESCAHFATTRLIPALEIQGLINTGTEGVTAESYTRWRGRSIKQTERVMSGDVRLPADWLITWAAALPEPFRSECRIKMAALQGLVWVQVPQYTRRKSVSVDAELDSITVKFGDMLAHAEPAHDGVYDNNDCETAVQKLQNRLFELAALVKREINNIETATGIAPEALVLGRNSPLSGGH
;
A
#
# COMPACT_ATOMS: atom_id res chain seq x y z
N MET A 1 13.65 -10.03 31.08
CA MET A 1 14.15 -9.37 29.85
C MET A 1 13.07 -9.50 28.79
N GLY A 2 12.31 -8.43 28.53
CA GLY A 2 11.31 -8.43 27.45
C GLY A 2 12.03 -8.56 26.10
N LYS A 3 11.55 -9.45 25.23
CA LYS A 3 12.03 -9.53 23.85
C LYS A 3 11.86 -8.15 23.23
N CYS A 4 12.96 -7.55 22.78
CA CYS A 4 12.91 -6.30 22.01
C CYS A 4 11.97 -6.55 20.82
N PRO A 5 10.94 -5.71 20.60
CA PRO A 5 10.01 -5.90 19.49
C PRO A 5 10.80 -5.98 18.18
N THR A 6 10.53 -7.01 17.38
CA THR A 6 11.20 -7.21 16.10
C THR A 6 10.93 -6.00 15.23
N ARG A 7 11.98 -5.25 14.87
CA ARG A 7 11.86 -4.04 14.06
C ARG A 7 11.27 -4.40 12.69
N ASP A 8 10.21 -3.71 12.30
CA ASP A 8 9.65 -3.85 10.96
C ASP A 8 10.65 -3.39 9.89
N THR A 9 10.76 -4.21 8.84
CA THR A 9 11.52 -3.94 7.63
C THR A 9 10.58 -3.93 6.44
N MET A 10 11.00 -3.32 5.34
CA MET A 10 10.21 -3.33 4.10
C MET A 10 9.87 -4.76 3.66
N SER A 11 10.80 -5.70 3.82
CA SER A 11 10.57 -7.13 3.53
C SER A 11 9.56 -7.76 4.48
N SER A 12 9.64 -7.50 5.79
CA SER A 12 8.68 -8.08 6.75
C SER A 12 7.27 -7.54 6.53
N VAL A 13 7.12 -6.27 6.13
CA VAL A 13 5.81 -5.70 5.77
C VAL A 13 5.20 -6.41 4.57
N VAL A 14 5.98 -6.64 3.50
CA VAL A 14 5.48 -7.32 2.29
C VAL A 14 5.15 -8.79 2.58
N ILE A 15 6.00 -9.48 3.34
CA ILE A 15 5.76 -10.87 3.74
C ILE A 15 4.50 -10.97 4.59
N ALA A 16 4.38 -10.15 5.65
CA ALA A 16 3.20 -10.16 6.52
C ALA A 16 1.89 -9.83 5.78
N ALA A 17 1.92 -8.88 4.84
CA ALA A 17 0.76 -8.59 3.99
C ALA A 17 0.39 -9.78 3.08
N THR A 18 1.40 -10.49 2.57
CA THR A 18 1.20 -11.70 1.77
C THR A 18 0.63 -12.84 2.63
N GLU A 19 1.16 -13.08 3.83
CA GLU A 19 0.64 -14.08 4.77
C GLU A 19 -0.80 -13.79 5.17
N HIS A 20 -1.10 -12.53 5.47
CA HIS A 20 -2.45 -12.09 5.82
C HIS A 20 -3.44 -12.31 4.66
N MET A 21 -3.02 -11.99 3.43
CA MET A 21 -3.80 -12.30 2.23
C MET A 21 -4.06 -13.80 2.10
N LEU A 22 -3.02 -14.65 2.14
CA LEU A 22 -3.16 -16.10 2.01
C LEU A 22 -4.09 -16.69 3.08
N ALA A 23 -4.00 -16.19 4.32
CA ALA A 23 -4.85 -16.61 5.42
C ALA A 23 -6.33 -16.22 5.22
N GLN A 24 -6.61 -15.05 4.64
CA GLN A 24 -7.99 -14.59 4.42
C GLN A 24 -8.65 -15.14 3.16
N THR A 25 -7.89 -15.31 2.07
CA THR A 25 -8.43 -15.78 0.80
C THR A 25 -8.42 -17.30 0.65
N GLY A 26 -7.62 -18.00 1.46
CA GLY A 26 -7.35 -19.43 1.29
C GLY A 26 -6.48 -19.75 0.06
N GLU A 27 -5.93 -18.72 -0.59
CA GLU A 27 -4.99 -18.88 -1.70
C GLU A 27 -3.70 -19.54 -1.21
N SER A 28 -3.12 -20.42 -2.03
CA SER A 28 -1.80 -21.01 -1.71
C SER A 28 -0.66 -20.11 -2.20
N CYS A 29 0.49 -20.17 -1.52
CA CYS A 29 1.69 -19.45 -1.95
C CYS A 29 2.09 -19.80 -3.40
N ALA A 30 1.95 -21.07 -3.80
CA ALA A 30 2.20 -21.51 -5.17
C ALA A 30 1.24 -20.91 -6.20
N HIS A 31 -0.04 -20.76 -5.84
CA HIS A 31 -1.02 -20.09 -6.70
C HIS A 31 -0.66 -18.60 -6.85
N PHE A 32 -0.49 -17.88 -5.74
CA PHE A 32 -0.09 -16.48 -5.73
C PHE A 32 1.19 -16.22 -6.55
N ALA A 33 2.22 -17.06 -6.33
CA ALA A 33 3.48 -16.96 -7.05
C ALA A 33 3.26 -17.03 -8.56
N THR A 34 2.50 -18.02 -9.03
CA THR A 34 2.40 -18.32 -10.47
C THR A 34 1.38 -17.48 -11.22
N THR A 35 0.33 -17.02 -10.56
CA THR A 35 -0.72 -16.22 -11.21
C THR A 35 -0.47 -14.72 -11.13
N ARG A 36 0.28 -14.25 -10.13
CA ARG A 36 0.46 -12.81 -9.86
C ARG A 36 1.92 -12.40 -9.83
N LEU A 37 2.71 -12.95 -8.91
CA LEU A 37 4.04 -12.43 -8.61
C LEU A 37 5.03 -12.66 -9.75
N ILE A 38 5.15 -13.89 -10.22
CA ILE A 38 6.12 -14.28 -11.25
C ILE A 38 5.87 -13.51 -12.56
N PRO A 39 4.64 -13.46 -13.12
CA PRO A 39 4.36 -12.64 -14.29
C PRO A 39 4.73 -11.17 -14.10
N ALA A 40 4.47 -10.60 -12.92
CA ALA A 40 4.83 -9.21 -12.63
C ALA A 40 6.35 -9.00 -12.59
N LEU A 41 7.11 -9.93 -12.01
CA LEU A 41 8.57 -9.89 -11.98
C LEU A 41 9.18 -10.02 -13.39
N GLU A 42 8.59 -10.84 -14.26
CA GLU A 42 8.99 -10.97 -15.66
C GLU A 42 8.76 -9.69 -16.46
N ILE A 43 7.59 -9.07 -16.32
CA ILE A 43 7.26 -7.81 -16.99
C ILE A 43 8.26 -6.71 -16.63
N GLN A 44 8.76 -6.71 -15.40
CA GLN A 44 9.77 -5.76 -14.91
C GLN A 44 11.22 -6.18 -15.26
N GLY A 45 11.43 -7.31 -15.94
CA GLY A 45 12.75 -7.85 -16.26
C GLY A 45 13.58 -8.28 -15.05
N LEU A 46 12.93 -8.49 -13.89
CA LEU A 46 13.60 -8.86 -12.64
C LEU A 46 13.91 -10.34 -12.55
N ILE A 47 13.19 -11.15 -13.33
CA ILE A 47 13.49 -12.55 -13.56
C ILE A 47 13.41 -12.81 -15.06
N ASN A 48 14.31 -13.65 -15.56
CA ASN A 48 14.23 -14.16 -16.91
C ASN A 48 13.53 -15.51 -16.88
N THR A 49 12.33 -15.58 -17.43
CA THR A 49 11.83 -16.81 -18.03
C THR A 49 12.77 -17.14 -19.16
N GLY A 50 13.70 -18.08 -18.94
CA GLY A 50 14.53 -18.57 -20.03
C GLY A 50 13.63 -19.05 -21.15
N THR A 51 13.52 -18.26 -22.22
CA THR A 51 12.91 -18.65 -23.49
C THR A 51 13.83 -19.61 -24.27
N GLU A 52 14.97 -19.99 -23.69
CA GLU A 52 15.88 -20.99 -24.21
C GLU A 52 15.25 -22.39 -24.15
N GLY A 53 14.68 -22.82 -25.28
CA GLY A 53 14.21 -24.18 -25.51
C GLY A 53 12.81 -24.44 -24.94
N VAL A 54 11.79 -24.00 -25.67
CA VAL A 54 10.36 -24.15 -25.38
C VAL A 54 9.94 -25.63 -25.43
N THR A 55 10.26 -26.39 -24.38
CA THR A 55 9.65 -27.69 -24.09
C THR A 55 8.74 -27.53 -22.88
N ALA A 56 7.62 -28.26 -22.84
CA ALA A 56 6.71 -28.23 -21.69
C ALA A 56 7.44 -28.58 -20.37
N GLU A 57 8.49 -29.39 -20.47
CA GLU A 57 9.32 -29.80 -19.36
C GLU A 57 10.23 -28.68 -18.84
N SER A 58 10.86 -27.87 -19.72
CA SER A 58 11.68 -26.74 -19.30
C SER A 58 10.85 -25.68 -18.57
N TYR A 59 9.64 -25.41 -19.08
CA TYR A 59 8.68 -24.50 -18.44
C TYR A 59 8.25 -24.99 -17.05
N THR A 60 7.93 -26.28 -16.92
CA THR A 60 7.47 -26.84 -15.63
C THR A 60 8.59 -26.84 -14.58
N ARG A 61 9.83 -27.19 -14.96
CA ARG A 61 10.98 -27.09 -14.04
C ARG A 61 11.25 -25.66 -13.61
N TRP A 62 11.19 -24.71 -14.54
CA TRP A 62 11.36 -23.30 -14.21
C TRP A 62 10.25 -22.81 -13.27
N ARG A 63 8.98 -23.12 -13.56
CA ARG A 63 7.84 -22.77 -12.71
C ARG A 63 8.00 -23.33 -11.29
N GLY A 64 8.45 -24.57 -11.17
CA GLY A 64 8.75 -25.21 -9.88
C GLY A 64 9.85 -24.51 -9.09
N ARG A 65 10.93 -24.05 -9.75
CA ARG A 65 12.00 -23.27 -9.09
C ARG A 65 11.49 -21.93 -8.57
N SER A 66 10.71 -21.22 -9.37
CA SER A 66 10.18 -19.89 -9.02
C SER A 66 9.16 -19.96 -7.86
N ILE A 67 8.29 -20.98 -7.86
CA ILE A 67 7.41 -21.28 -6.71
C ILE A 67 8.26 -21.53 -5.46
N LYS A 68 9.24 -22.44 -5.53
CA LYS A 68 10.09 -22.80 -4.39
C LYS A 68 10.88 -21.61 -3.87
N GLN A 69 11.33 -20.72 -4.73
CA GLN A 69 12.00 -19.48 -4.32
C GLN A 69 11.05 -18.57 -3.54
N THR A 70 9.82 -18.40 -4.02
CA THR A 70 8.77 -17.62 -3.34
C THR A 70 8.46 -18.22 -1.97
N GLU A 71 8.27 -19.54 -1.90
CA GLU A 71 8.02 -20.25 -0.64
C GLU A 71 9.17 -20.10 0.36
N ARG A 72 10.42 -20.18 -0.10
CA ARG A 72 11.62 -19.97 0.74
C ARG A 72 11.74 -18.53 1.25
N VAL A 73 11.24 -17.55 0.50
CA VAL A 73 11.17 -16.16 0.98
C VAL A 73 10.09 -16.04 2.05
N MET A 74 8.92 -16.66 1.83
CA MET A 74 7.81 -16.66 2.80
C MET A 74 8.16 -17.40 4.09
N SER A 75 8.91 -18.51 4.03
CA SER A 75 9.37 -19.24 5.23
C SER A 75 10.52 -18.54 5.97
N GLY A 76 11.12 -17.50 5.39
CA GLY A 76 12.31 -16.84 5.93
C GLY A 76 13.62 -17.58 5.68
N ASP A 77 13.60 -18.70 4.95
CA ASP A 77 14.81 -19.46 4.58
C ASP A 77 15.77 -18.64 3.69
N VAL A 78 15.20 -17.72 2.90
CA VAL A 78 15.94 -16.81 2.02
C VAL A 78 15.40 -15.39 2.20
N ARG A 79 16.28 -14.40 2.21
CA ARG A 79 15.87 -12.99 2.27
C ARG A 79 15.18 -12.57 0.99
N LEU A 80 14.11 -11.78 1.11
CA LEU A 80 13.42 -11.15 -0.03
C LEU A 80 14.41 -10.25 -0.79
N PRO A 81 14.64 -10.46 -2.11
CA PRO A 81 15.48 -9.58 -2.91
C PRO A 81 14.93 -8.15 -2.92
N ALA A 82 15.80 -7.15 -2.71
CA ALA A 82 15.38 -5.75 -2.65
C ALA A 82 14.65 -5.30 -3.92
N ASP A 83 15.13 -5.73 -5.09
CA ASP A 83 14.53 -5.38 -6.39
C ASP A 83 13.12 -5.93 -6.57
N TRP A 84 12.77 -7.01 -5.86
CA TRP A 84 11.44 -7.61 -5.94
C TRP A 84 10.41 -6.88 -5.09
N LEU A 85 10.84 -6.05 -4.15
CA LEU A 85 10.01 -5.55 -3.07
C LEU A 85 8.82 -4.73 -3.57
N ILE A 86 9.07 -3.80 -4.49
CA ILE A 86 8.03 -2.94 -5.09
C ILE A 86 7.08 -3.78 -5.95
N THR A 87 7.64 -4.66 -6.79
CA THR A 87 6.86 -5.52 -7.69
C THR A 87 5.99 -6.51 -6.93
N TRP A 88 6.51 -7.07 -5.85
CA TRP A 88 5.77 -7.99 -4.98
C TRP A 88 4.63 -7.27 -4.26
N ALA A 89 4.90 -6.11 -3.65
CA ALA A 89 3.86 -5.30 -3.03
C ALA A 89 2.76 -4.93 -4.05
N ALA A 90 3.13 -4.64 -5.30
CA ALA A 90 2.19 -4.35 -6.37
C ALA A 90 1.41 -5.59 -6.87
N ALA A 91 1.93 -6.80 -6.69
CA ALA A 91 1.27 -8.04 -7.10
C ALA A 91 0.14 -8.49 -6.14
N LEU A 92 0.13 -7.98 -4.89
CA LEU A 92 -0.95 -8.23 -3.94
C LEU A 92 -2.30 -7.71 -4.47
N PRO A 93 -3.44 -8.38 -4.21
CA PRO A 93 -4.76 -7.83 -4.46
C PRO A 93 -5.15 -6.77 -3.41
N GLU A 94 -6.14 -5.93 -3.71
CA GLU A 94 -6.79 -5.12 -2.67
C GLU A 94 -7.62 -6.02 -1.73
N PRO A 95 -7.73 -5.68 -0.43
CA PRO A 95 -7.20 -4.49 0.24
C PRO A 95 -5.72 -4.60 0.69
N PHE A 96 -5.12 -5.78 0.61
CA PHE A 96 -3.77 -6.05 1.17
C PHE A 96 -2.67 -5.20 0.53
N ARG A 97 -2.82 -4.88 -0.77
CA ARG A 97 -1.92 -3.98 -1.49
C ARG A 97 -1.89 -2.59 -0.89
N SER A 98 -3.04 -1.96 -0.66
CA SER A 98 -3.11 -0.61 -0.10
C SER A 98 -2.56 -0.56 1.32
N GLU A 99 -2.91 -1.53 2.16
CA GLU A 99 -2.36 -1.66 3.51
C GLU A 99 -0.83 -1.82 3.51
N CYS A 100 -0.30 -2.68 2.64
CA CYS A 100 1.14 -2.88 2.46
C CYS A 100 1.84 -1.57 2.07
N ARG A 101 1.26 -0.82 1.12
CA ARG A 101 1.83 0.46 0.64
C ARG A 101 1.84 1.53 1.72
N ILE A 102 0.78 1.63 2.52
CA ILE A 102 0.70 2.57 3.65
C ILE A 102 1.83 2.27 4.65
N LYS A 103 2.01 1.01 5.04
CA LYS A 103 3.08 0.60 5.96
C LYS A 103 4.48 0.84 5.38
N MET A 104 4.69 0.52 4.11
CA MET A 104 5.96 0.77 3.42
C MET A 104 6.30 2.27 3.35
N ALA A 105 5.31 3.13 3.08
CA ALA A 105 5.49 4.58 3.09
C ALA A 105 5.83 5.07 4.50
N ALA A 106 5.13 4.58 5.52
CA ALA A 106 5.38 4.93 6.92
C ALA A 106 6.81 4.57 7.36
N LEU A 107 7.35 3.40 6.94
CA LEU A 107 8.74 3.01 7.21
C LEU A 107 9.78 3.97 6.63
N GLN A 108 9.41 4.78 5.64
CA GLN A 108 10.26 5.79 5.02
C GLN A 108 10.01 7.21 5.56
N GLY A 109 9.11 7.37 6.55
CA GLY A 109 8.67 8.68 7.03
C GLY A 109 7.77 9.41 6.01
N LEU A 110 7.15 8.68 5.08
CA LEU A 110 6.28 9.22 4.05
C LEU A 110 4.81 8.96 4.34
N VAL A 111 3.95 9.88 3.90
CA VAL A 111 2.50 9.66 3.85
C VAL A 111 2.17 9.06 2.50
N TRP A 112 1.48 7.92 2.48
CA TRP A 112 0.99 7.35 1.23
C TRP A 112 -0.16 8.20 0.68
N VAL A 113 0.17 9.08 -0.27
CA VAL A 113 -0.80 9.83 -1.08
C VAL A 113 -0.58 9.42 -2.52
N GLN A 114 -1.64 8.96 -3.19
CA GLN A 114 -1.58 8.69 -4.61
C GLN A 114 -1.44 10.03 -5.35
N VAL A 115 -0.26 10.27 -5.92
CA VAL A 115 -0.04 11.43 -6.79
C VAL A 115 -0.87 11.20 -8.04
N PRO A 116 -1.74 12.15 -8.44
CA PRO A 116 -2.48 12.03 -9.69
C PRO A 116 -1.47 11.86 -10.83
N GLN A 117 -1.63 10.79 -11.62
CA GLN A 117 -0.80 10.63 -12.81
C GLN A 117 -1.17 11.76 -13.76
N TYR A 118 -0.24 12.69 -13.98
CA TYR A 118 -0.29 13.67 -15.07
C TYR A 118 -0.17 12.96 -16.41
N THR A 119 -1.20 12.19 -16.74
CA THR A 119 -1.42 11.79 -18.12
C THR A 119 -1.72 13.09 -18.84
N ARG A 120 -0.89 13.49 -19.81
CA ARG A 120 -1.13 14.66 -20.69
C ARG A 120 -2.48 14.63 -21.42
N ARG A 121 -3.26 13.57 -21.25
CA ARG A 121 -4.66 13.48 -21.61
C ARG A 121 -5.48 13.92 -20.41
N LYS A 122 -6.13 15.09 -20.51
CA LYS A 122 -7.29 15.42 -19.68
C LYS A 122 -8.14 14.16 -19.56
N SER A 123 -8.19 13.54 -18.38
CA SER A 123 -9.21 12.54 -18.12
C SER A 123 -10.53 13.29 -18.16
N VAL A 124 -11.37 12.98 -19.15
CA VAL A 124 -12.67 13.66 -19.34
C VAL A 124 -13.57 13.47 -18.11
N SER A 125 -13.30 12.45 -17.30
CA SER A 125 -13.93 12.19 -16.01
C SER A 125 -12.97 11.40 -15.10
N VAL A 126 -13.04 11.68 -13.80
CA VAL A 126 -12.50 10.84 -12.72
C VAL A 126 -13.70 10.48 -11.85
N ASP A 127 -13.82 9.21 -11.45
CA ASP A 127 -14.91 8.78 -10.58
C ASP A 127 -14.75 9.38 -9.18
N ALA A 128 -15.86 9.87 -8.61
CA ALA A 128 -15.88 10.36 -7.24
C ALA A 128 -15.86 9.18 -6.26
N GLU A 129 -15.10 9.30 -5.17
CA GLU A 129 -14.92 8.24 -4.18
C GLU A 129 -15.58 8.58 -2.83
N LEU A 130 -16.65 9.38 -2.88
CA LEU A 130 -17.44 9.80 -1.71
C LEU A 130 -18.00 8.62 -0.91
N ASP A 131 -18.33 7.52 -1.59
CA ASP A 131 -18.78 6.27 -0.96
C ASP A 131 -17.70 5.69 -0.04
N SER A 132 -16.46 5.64 -0.52
CA SER A 132 -15.30 5.15 0.20
C SER A 132 -14.95 6.06 1.38
N ILE A 133 -15.06 7.38 1.20
CA ILE A 133 -14.91 8.36 2.29
C ILE A 133 -15.99 8.14 3.36
N THR A 134 -17.24 7.94 2.95
CA THR A 134 -18.37 7.75 3.89
C THR A 134 -18.19 6.48 4.73
N VAL A 135 -17.81 5.37 4.09
CA VAL A 135 -17.51 4.11 4.79
C VAL A 135 -16.37 4.31 5.80
N LYS A 136 -15.30 4.99 5.40
CA LYS A 136 -14.15 5.22 6.28
C LYS A 136 -14.42 6.22 7.39
N PHE A 137 -15.27 7.20 7.16
CA PHE A 137 -15.77 8.07 8.21
C PHE A 137 -16.57 7.29 9.25
N GLY A 138 -17.44 6.36 8.82
CA GLY A 138 -18.14 5.45 9.73
C GLY A 138 -17.19 4.57 10.56
N ASP A 139 -16.17 3.99 9.93
CA ASP A 139 -15.12 3.20 10.60
C ASP A 139 -14.33 4.04 11.63
N MET A 140 -14.04 5.31 11.33
CA MET A 140 -13.43 6.25 12.26
C MET A 140 -14.32 6.53 13.47
N LEU A 141 -15.61 6.82 13.25
CA LEU A 141 -16.58 7.06 14.32
C LEU A 141 -16.74 5.84 15.23
N ALA A 142 -16.70 4.63 14.68
CA ALA A 142 -16.77 3.39 15.46
C ALA A 142 -15.61 3.22 16.46
N HIS A 143 -14.51 3.96 16.27
CA HIS A 143 -13.32 3.94 17.13
C HIS A 143 -13.08 5.28 17.85
N ALA A 144 -14.08 6.18 17.88
CA ALA A 144 -13.96 7.52 18.47
C ALA A 144 -14.12 7.55 20.01
N GLU A 145 -14.14 6.40 20.68
CA GLU A 145 -14.24 6.29 22.14
C GLU A 145 -13.24 7.20 22.89
N PRO A 146 -11.95 7.31 22.50
CA PRO A 146 -10.99 8.21 23.15
C PRO A 146 -11.28 9.70 22.97
N ALA A 147 -12.28 10.08 22.17
CA ALA A 147 -12.65 11.47 21.93
C ALA A 147 -13.96 11.86 22.63
N HIS A 148 -14.63 10.94 23.33
CA HIS A 148 -15.97 11.15 23.88
C HIS A 148 -16.02 12.13 25.06
N ASP A 149 -14.95 12.23 25.84
CA ASP A 149 -14.81 13.22 26.91
C ASP A 149 -14.31 14.59 26.40
N GLY A 150 -13.97 14.65 25.11
CA GLY A 150 -13.50 15.86 24.42
C GLY A 150 -12.04 16.22 24.70
N VAL A 151 -11.26 15.37 25.37
CA VAL A 151 -9.87 15.68 25.75
C VAL A 151 -9.00 14.44 25.53
N TYR A 152 -7.94 14.56 24.73
CA TYR A 152 -6.91 13.53 24.67
C TYR A 152 -5.87 13.75 25.79
N ASP A 153 -5.72 12.81 26.71
CA ASP A 153 -4.79 12.89 27.84
C ASP A 153 -4.10 11.55 28.19
N ASN A 154 -3.30 11.54 29.27
CA ASN A 154 -2.56 10.35 29.68
C ASN A 154 -3.42 9.25 30.34
N ASN A 155 -4.70 9.51 30.59
CA ASN A 155 -5.66 8.53 31.10
C ASN A 155 -6.29 7.72 29.96
N ASP A 156 -6.13 8.15 28.71
CA ASP A 156 -6.61 7.43 27.55
C ASP A 156 -5.93 6.07 27.37
N CYS A 157 -6.69 5.12 26.86
CA CYS A 157 -6.14 3.84 26.43
C CYS A 157 -5.27 4.05 25.18
N GLU A 158 -3.95 3.91 25.33
CA GLU A 158 -2.95 4.07 24.25
C GLU A 158 -3.33 3.30 22.98
N THR A 159 -3.79 2.05 23.12
CA THR A 159 -4.18 1.23 21.97
C THR A 159 -5.45 1.72 21.26
N ALA A 160 -6.38 2.33 21.99
CA ALA A 160 -7.60 2.92 21.42
C ALA A 160 -7.28 4.23 20.70
N VAL A 161 -6.46 5.09 21.32
CA VAL A 161 -5.96 6.34 20.71
C VAL A 161 -5.18 6.05 19.44
N GLN A 162 -4.28 5.06 19.45
CA GLN A 162 -3.51 4.71 18.26
C GLN A 162 -4.42 4.23 17.12
N LYS A 163 -5.46 3.43 17.43
CA LYS A 163 -6.45 3.00 16.43
C LYS A 163 -7.21 4.20 15.86
N LEU A 164 -7.72 5.09 16.70
CA LEU A 164 -8.40 6.30 16.26
C LEU A 164 -7.49 7.17 15.38
N GLN A 165 -6.24 7.38 15.81
CA GLN A 165 -5.25 8.14 15.05
C GLN A 165 -4.99 7.52 13.67
N ASN A 166 -4.86 6.19 13.60
CA ASN A 166 -4.69 5.49 12.32
C ASN A 166 -5.91 5.69 11.41
N ARG A 167 -7.14 5.60 11.95
CA ARG A 167 -8.37 5.84 11.16
C ARG A 167 -8.50 7.27 10.68
N LEU A 168 -8.18 8.25 11.53
CA LEU A 168 -8.14 9.66 11.15
C LEU A 168 -7.12 9.93 10.04
N PHE A 169 -5.94 9.31 10.15
CA PHE A 169 -4.88 9.43 9.14
C PHE A 169 -5.30 8.83 7.79
N GLU A 170 -5.89 7.63 7.79
CA GLU A 170 -6.47 7.00 6.60
C GLU A 170 -7.55 7.88 5.95
N LEU A 171 -8.47 8.42 6.75
CA LEU A 171 -9.54 9.31 6.27
C LEU A 171 -8.98 10.59 5.66
N ALA A 172 -8.00 11.22 6.31
CA ALA A 172 -7.36 12.42 5.79
C ALA A 172 -6.68 12.19 4.43
N ALA A 173 -6.08 11.00 4.23
CA ALA A 173 -5.50 10.62 2.94
C ALA A 173 -6.56 10.46 1.85
N LEU A 174 -7.72 9.87 2.15
CA LEU A 174 -8.84 9.73 1.21
C LEU A 174 -9.44 11.08 0.82
N VAL A 175 -9.64 11.98 1.79
CA VAL A 175 -10.13 13.34 1.52
C VAL A 175 -9.14 14.09 0.63
N LYS A 176 -7.83 14.00 0.90
CA LYS A 176 -6.80 14.59 0.01
C LYS A 176 -6.83 13.98 -1.39
N ARG A 177 -7.05 12.68 -1.51
CA ARG A 177 -7.19 12.00 -2.81
C ARG A 177 -8.37 12.54 -3.60
N GLU A 178 -9.52 12.71 -2.97
CA GLU A 178 -10.71 13.27 -3.62
C GLU A 178 -10.50 14.71 -4.08
N ILE A 179 -9.85 15.55 -3.26
CA ILE A 179 -9.45 16.91 -3.66
C ILE A 179 -8.55 16.87 -4.92
N ASN A 180 -7.56 15.98 -4.96
CA ASN A 180 -6.68 15.83 -6.11
C ASN A 180 -7.43 15.31 -7.35
N ASN A 181 -8.40 14.41 -7.18
CA ASN A 181 -9.25 13.92 -8.26
C ASN A 181 -10.05 15.05 -8.91
N ILE A 182 -10.62 15.95 -8.09
CA ILE A 182 -11.33 17.15 -8.55
C ILE A 182 -10.38 18.07 -9.33
N GLU A 183 -9.20 18.40 -8.78
CA GLU A 183 -8.20 19.24 -9.46
C GLU A 183 -7.76 18.60 -10.78
N THR A 184 -7.60 17.28 -10.82
CA THR A 184 -7.18 16.55 -12.03
C THR A 184 -8.26 16.55 -13.12
N ALA A 185 -9.52 16.31 -12.75
CA ALA A 185 -10.63 16.23 -13.70
C ALA A 185 -11.05 17.62 -14.22
N THR A 186 -11.05 18.62 -13.34
CA THR A 186 -11.65 19.94 -13.63
C THR A 186 -10.62 21.05 -13.83
N GLY A 187 -9.39 20.85 -13.37
CA GLY A 187 -8.39 21.93 -13.26
C GLY A 187 -8.64 22.90 -12.11
N ILE A 188 -9.68 22.68 -11.29
CA ILE A 188 -10.05 23.56 -10.18
C ILE A 188 -9.37 23.05 -8.91
N ALA A 189 -8.46 23.86 -8.37
CA ALA A 189 -7.81 23.61 -7.09
C ALA A 189 -8.53 24.33 -5.94
N PRO A 190 -8.41 23.84 -4.68
CA PRO A 190 -8.86 24.56 -3.49
C PRO A 190 -8.30 25.98 -3.43
N GLU A 191 -9.14 26.95 -3.05
CA GLU A 191 -8.78 28.37 -2.98
C GLU A 191 -7.53 28.61 -2.12
N ALA A 192 -7.42 27.93 -0.97
CA ALA A 192 -6.24 28.02 -0.10
C ALA A 192 -4.93 27.60 -0.81
N LEU A 193 -4.97 26.62 -1.71
CA LEU A 193 -3.80 26.22 -2.51
C LEU A 193 -3.48 27.25 -3.60
N VAL A 194 -4.50 27.82 -4.25
CA VAL A 194 -4.33 28.87 -5.26
C VAL A 194 -3.74 30.13 -4.64
N LEU A 195 -4.27 30.58 -3.51
CA LEU A 195 -3.75 31.70 -2.72
C LEU A 195 -2.34 31.41 -2.22
N GLY A 196 -2.08 30.18 -1.74
CA GLY A 196 -0.76 29.74 -1.31
C GLY A 196 0.28 29.80 -2.42
N ARG A 197 -0.03 29.38 -3.66
CA ARG A 197 0.90 29.46 -4.81
C ARG A 197 1.28 30.90 -5.18
N ASN A 198 0.38 31.85 -4.96
CA ASN A 198 0.56 33.26 -5.28
C ASN A 198 0.96 34.11 -4.05
N SER A 199 1.11 33.48 -2.89
CA SER A 199 1.37 34.19 -1.64
C SER A 199 2.81 34.71 -1.64
N PRO A 200 3.05 35.98 -1.27
CA PRO A 200 4.41 36.46 -1.03
C PRO A 200 5.07 35.77 0.20
N LEU A 201 4.29 35.03 1.00
CA LEU A 201 4.76 34.30 2.18
C LEU A 201 5.21 32.86 1.86
N SER A 202 4.91 32.33 0.68
CA SER A 202 5.34 30.99 0.25
C SER A 202 6.68 30.99 -0.48
N GLY A 203 7.34 32.15 -0.58
CA GLY A 203 8.72 32.31 -1.05
C GLY A 203 9.74 32.05 0.07
N GLY A 204 10.23 30.81 0.14
CA GLY A 204 11.49 30.47 0.80
C GLY A 204 12.41 29.78 -0.20
N HIS A 205 13.58 30.38 -0.43
CA HIS A 205 14.69 29.82 -1.21
C HIS A 205 15.12 28.43 -0.71
#